data_AF-A0A0C2UUD1-F1
#
_entry.id   AF-A0A0C2UUD1-F1
#
_cell.length_a   1.000
_cell.length_b   1.000
_cell.length_c   1.000
_cell.angle_alpha   90.00
_cell.angle_beta   90.00
_cell.angle_gamma   90.00
#
_symmetry.space_group_name_H-M   'P 1'
#
loop_
_entity.id
_entity.type
_entity.pdbx_description
1 polymer ?
#
loop_
_entity_poly.entity_id
_entity_poly.type
_entity_poly.pdbx_seq_one_letter_code
_entity_poly.pdbx_strand_id
1 'polypeptide(L)'
;MKKISFVAIGAMLLSTSIYALSPLIGSLNQNQLYTDEKNMCYGVSSLTLNYCGLIKDKDRKNECMGIIQANSGYCMFIKDKDRQNNCLSVSLNNIGYCDKIVDKDIKNRCIGYAKSNSGYCSTIKDSNIKNSCMGAVEKNPSFCNNLQKESNKTK
;
A
#
# COMPACT_ATOMS: atom_id res chain seq x y z
N MET A 1 -51.64 -59.49 -19.28
CA MET A 1 -50.96 -58.63 -20.29
C MET A 1 -49.60 -58.29 -19.69
N LYS A 2 -48.47 -58.88 -20.12
CA LYS A 2 -47.54 -58.35 -21.15
C LYS A 2 -47.41 -56.80 -21.06
N LYS A 3 -46.22 -56.21 -20.82
CA LYS A 3 -44.85 -56.65 -21.17
C LYS A 3 -43.84 -56.46 -20.03
N ILE A 4 -42.79 -57.28 -20.04
CA ILE A 4 -41.48 -57.00 -19.41
C ILE A 4 -40.59 -56.35 -20.49
N SER A 5 -39.79 -55.36 -20.11
CA SER A 5 -38.64 -54.90 -20.90
C SER A 5 -37.46 -54.62 -19.97
N PHE A 6 -36.32 -55.24 -20.26
CA PHE A 6 -35.02 -55.02 -19.61
C PHE A 6 -34.12 -54.10 -20.47
N VAL A 7 -32.98 -53.72 -19.89
CA VAL A 7 -31.72 -53.26 -20.52
C VAL A 7 -31.66 -51.79 -21.01
N ALA A 8 -30.85 -51.00 -20.29
CA ALA A 8 -29.67 -50.33 -20.86
C ALA A 8 -28.62 -50.10 -19.75
N ILE A 9 -27.43 -50.70 -19.91
CA ILE A 9 -26.24 -50.41 -19.10
C ILE A 9 -25.27 -49.66 -20.02
N GLY A 10 -24.72 -48.54 -19.55
CA GLY A 10 -23.73 -47.72 -20.27
C GLY A 10 -24.02 -46.21 -20.15
N ALA A 11 -23.05 -45.32 -19.96
CA ALA A 11 -21.61 -45.49 -19.91
C ALA A 11 -20.95 -44.54 -18.89
N MET A 12 -19.75 -44.90 -18.41
CA MET A 12 -18.84 -43.96 -17.75
C MET A 12 -18.21 -43.02 -18.80
N LEU A 13 -17.96 -41.76 -18.44
CA LEU A 13 -16.63 -41.10 -18.41
C LEU A 13 -16.71 -39.56 -18.60
N LEU A 14 -15.95 -38.82 -17.77
CA LEU A 14 -15.49 -37.42 -17.98
C LEU A 14 -16.62 -36.36 -18.03
N SER A 15 -16.47 -35.03 -17.90
CA SER A 15 -15.45 -34.09 -17.39
C SER A 15 -16.14 -32.70 -17.29
N THR A 16 -15.79 -31.70 -16.46
CA THR A 16 -14.62 -31.45 -15.60
C THR A 16 -14.99 -30.48 -14.45
N SER A 17 -14.06 -30.21 -13.53
CA SER A 17 -14.15 -29.15 -12.51
C SER A 17 -14.42 -27.76 -13.09
N ILE A 18 -15.37 -27.02 -12.50
CA ILE A 18 -15.25 -25.56 -12.35
C ILE A 18 -15.39 -25.23 -10.86
N TYR A 19 -14.35 -25.57 -10.10
CA TYR A 19 -14.04 -24.74 -8.94
C TYR A 19 -13.76 -23.35 -9.50
N ALA A 20 -14.50 -22.34 -9.03
CA ALA A 20 -14.22 -20.97 -9.37
C ALA A 20 -12.84 -20.62 -8.79
N LEU A 21 -11.80 -20.75 -9.63
CA LEU A 21 -10.49 -20.19 -9.39
C LEU A 21 -10.63 -18.67 -9.40
N SER A 22 -10.99 -18.12 -8.25
CA SER A 22 -10.62 -16.76 -7.91
C SER A 22 -9.13 -16.62 -8.21
N PRO A 23 -8.71 -15.63 -9.03
CA PRO A 23 -7.31 -15.49 -9.37
C PRO A 23 -6.53 -15.28 -8.07
N LEU A 24 -5.44 -16.04 -7.89
CA LEU A 24 -4.50 -15.82 -6.79
C LEU A 24 -3.81 -14.47 -6.99
N ILE A 25 -4.50 -13.40 -6.60
CA ILE A 25 -3.87 -12.17 -6.15
C ILE A 25 -3.05 -12.60 -4.94
N GLY A 26 -1.72 -12.62 -5.11
CA GLY A 26 -0.80 -13.21 -4.14
C GLY A 26 -1.11 -12.72 -2.73
N SER A 27 -1.29 -13.67 -1.79
CA SER A 27 -1.70 -13.42 -0.41
C SER A 27 -0.74 -12.43 0.27
N LEU A 28 -1.09 -11.14 0.22
CA LEU A 28 -0.43 -10.11 1.00
C LEU A 28 -0.76 -10.39 2.46
N ASN A 29 0.19 -10.99 3.17
CA ASN A 29 0.10 -11.21 4.60
C ASN A 29 -0.16 -9.84 5.26
N GLN A 30 -1.35 -9.66 5.84
CA GLN A 30 -1.77 -8.38 6.42
C GLN A 30 -0.81 -7.92 7.54
N ASN A 31 -0.15 -8.84 8.24
CA ASN A 31 0.89 -8.49 9.21
C ASN A 31 2.14 -7.91 8.52
N GLN A 32 2.50 -8.38 7.32
CA GLN A 32 3.62 -7.82 6.54
C GLN A 32 3.27 -6.41 6.04
N LEU A 33 2.06 -6.21 5.50
CA LEU A 33 1.61 -4.90 5.03
C LEU A 33 1.66 -3.85 6.16
N TYR A 34 1.17 -4.20 7.35
CA TYR A 34 1.22 -3.37 8.56
C TYR A 34 2.65 -3.12 9.04
N THR A 35 3.51 -4.14 9.04
CA THR A 35 4.92 -4.01 9.45
C THR A 35 5.69 -3.09 8.52
N ASP A 36 5.49 -3.23 7.21
CA ASP A 36 6.09 -2.36 6.19
C ASP A 36 5.60 -0.91 6.28
N GLU A 37 4.32 -0.71 6.64
CA GLU A 37 3.75 0.63 6.83
C GLU A 37 4.31 1.31 8.09
N LYS A 38 4.44 0.55 9.18
CA LYS A 38 5.05 1.03 10.41
C LYS A 38 6.53 1.38 10.22
N ASN A 39 7.27 0.57 9.48
CA ASN A 39 8.66 0.85 9.10
C ASN A 39 8.78 2.09 8.20
N MET A 40 7.89 2.27 7.22
CA MET A 40 7.83 3.48 6.40
C MET A 40 7.59 4.73 7.26
N CYS A 41 6.61 4.67 8.18
CA CYS A 41 6.32 5.76 9.10
C CYS A 41 7.54 6.12 9.93
N TYR A 42 8.16 5.17 10.64
CA TYR A 42 9.34 5.49 11.47
C TYR A 42 10.51 6.00 10.64
N GLY A 43 10.77 5.40 9.47
CA GLY A 43 11.86 5.79 8.58
C GLY A 43 11.77 7.27 8.20
N VAL A 44 10.63 7.71 7.68
CA VAL A 44 10.45 9.11 7.26
C VAL A 44 10.33 10.05 8.47
N SER A 45 9.62 9.65 9.53
CA SER A 45 9.42 10.48 10.73
C SER A 45 10.70 10.74 11.54
N SER A 46 11.67 9.82 11.49
CA SER A 46 12.97 9.95 12.15
C SER A 46 14.14 10.18 11.18
N LEU A 47 13.85 10.36 9.88
CA LEU A 47 14.82 10.57 8.80
C LEU A 47 15.96 9.54 8.78
N THR A 48 15.64 8.26 9.02
CA THR A 48 16.63 7.17 9.07
C THR A 48 16.34 6.04 8.09
N LEU A 49 17.39 5.60 7.40
CA LEU A 49 17.32 4.52 6.41
C LEU A 49 17.19 3.13 7.04
N ASN A 50 17.43 2.99 8.35
CA ASN A 50 17.37 1.71 9.06
C ASN A 50 16.00 1.04 8.89
N TYR A 51 14.91 1.78 9.10
CA TYR A 51 13.56 1.24 8.91
C TYR A 51 13.23 0.98 7.44
N CYS A 52 13.68 1.84 6.51
CA CYS A 52 13.52 1.59 5.07
C CYS A 52 14.19 0.28 4.62
N GLY A 53 15.31 -0.09 5.25
CA GLY A 53 15.99 -1.36 5.00
C GLY A 53 15.12 -2.58 5.29
N LEU A 54 14.27 -2.52 6.32
CA LEU A 54 13.42 -3.61 6.80
C LEU A 54 12.18 -3.87 5.93
N ILE A 55 11.70 -2.85 5.20
CA ILE A 55 10.50 -2.92 4.36
C ILE A 55 10.66 -4.02 3.28
N LYS A 56 9.65 -4.87 3.13
CA LYS A 56 9.63 -5.98 2.14
C LYS A 56 8.93 -5.60 0.84
N ASP A 57 7.85 -4.82 0.91
CA ASP A 57 7.21 -4.22 -0.26
C ASP A 57 8.19 -3.31 -1.01
N LYS A 58 8.47 -3.65 -2.27
CA LYS A 58 9.51 -2.96 -3.08
C LYS A 58 9.14 -1.50 -3.34
N ASP A 59 7.87 -1.23 -3.61
CA ASP A 59 7.39 0.12 -3.93
C ASP A 59 7.50 1.02 -2.70
N ARG A 60 7.00 0.58 -1.53
CA ARG A 60 7.13 1.33 -0.27
C ARG A 60 8.59 1.47 0.18
N LYS A 61 9.45 0.47 -0.05
CA LYS A 61 10.89 0.56 0.24
C LYS A 61 11.55 1.64 -0.61
N ASN A 62 11.28 1.65 -1.91
CA ASN A 62 11.80 2.65 -2.83
C ASN A 62 11.27 4.05 -2.52
N GLU A 63 9.99 4.17 -2.11
CA GLU A 63 9.40 5.42 -1.63
C GLU A 63 10.15 5.96 -0.39
N CYS A 64 10.38 5.11 0.61
CA CYS A 64 11.14 5.43 1.82
C CYS A 64 12.57 5.90 1.52
N MET A 65 13.29 5.14 0.68
CA MET A 65 14.67 5.44 0.30
C MET A 65 14.78 6.73 -0.52
N GLY A 66 13.89 6.92 -1.51
CA GLY A 66 13.90 8.11 -2.36
C GLY A 66 13.65 9.39 -1.57
N ILE A 67 12.64 9.38 -0.68
CA ILE A 67 12.29 10.52 0.17
C ILE A 67 13.46 10.91 1.09
N ILE A 68 14.03 9.98 1.86
CA ILE A 68 15.05 10.32 2.87
C ILE A 68 16.41 10.65 2.24
N GLN A 69 16.78 9.99 1.14
CA GLN A 69 18.04 10.28 0.43
C GLN A 69 17.91 11.43 -0.57
N ALA A 70 16.72 12.05 -0.72
CA ALA A 70 16.39 13.00 -1.78
C ALA A 70 16.80 12.50 -3.19
N ASN A 71 16.64 11.19 -3.44
CA ASN A 71 17.14 10.53 -4.65
C ASN A 71 15.98 9.96 -5.47
N SER A 72 15.61 10.71 -6.50
CA SER A 72 14.53 10.36 -7.44
C SER A 72 14.75 9.06 -8.20
N GLY A 73 16.00 8.56 -8.28
CA GLY A 73 16.33 7.28 -8.89
C GLY A 73 15.60 6.10 -8.25
N TYR A 74 15.41 6.11 -6.92
CA TYR A 74 14.57 5.11 -6.25
C TYR A 74 13.10 5.23 -6.67
N CYS A 75 12.57 6.45 -6.78
CA CYS A 75 11.18 6.70 -7.16
C CYS A 75 10.84 6.17 -8.56
N MET A 76 11.80 6.12 -9.48
CA MET A 76 11.61 5.58 -10.84
C MET A 76 11.33 4.07 -10.86
N PHE A 77 11.71 3.33 -9.82
CA PHE A 77 11.45 1.88 -9.68
C PHE A 77 10.09 1.55 -9.05
N ILE A 78 9.34 2.55 -8.57
CA ILE A 78 8.01 2.37 -7.98
C ILE A 78 6.98 2.12 -9.10
N LYS A 79 6.16 1.07 -8.96
CA LYS A 79 5.12 0.71 -9.95
C LYS A 79 3.80 1.44 -9.70
N ASP A 80 3.40 1.55 -8.43
CA ASP A 80 2.26 2.35 -7.98
C ASP A 80 2.47 3.82 -8.34
N LYS A 81 1.57 4.39 -9.14
CA LYS A 81 1.74 5.74 -9.70
C LYS A 81 1.52 6.85 -8.69
N ASP A 82 0.67 6.64 -7.70
CA ASP A 82 0.41 7.64 -6.65
C ASP A 82 1.58 7.70 -5.68
N ARG A 83 2.16 6.55 -5.30
CA ARG A 83 3.42 6.50 -4.54
C ARG A 83 4.62 7.01 -5.34
N GLN A 84 4.71 6.70 -6.63
CA GLN A 84 5.78 7.21 -7.49
C GLN A 84 5.74 8.74 -7.55
N ASN A 85 4.56 9.33 -7.78
CA ASN A 85 4.38 10.78 -7.80
C ASN A 85 4.64 11.40 -6.42
N ASN A 86 4.21 10.78 -5.31
CA ASN A 86 4.53 11.23 -3.95
C ASN A 86 6.06 11.27 -3.71
N CYS A 87 6.75 10.17 -4.04
CA CYS A 87 8.20 10.06 -3.93
C CYS A 87 8.93 11.12 -4.77
N LEU A 88 8.56 11.27 -6.05
CA LEU A 88 9.15 12.25 -6.96
C LEU A 88 8.92 13.69 -6.49
N SER A 89 7.72 14.00 -5.96
CA SER A 89 7.42 15.35 -5.45
C SER A 89 8.37 15.77 -4.35
N VAL A 90 8.66 14.87 -3.40
CA VAL A 90 9.53 15.18 -2.26
C VAL A 90 11.00 15.14 -2.66
N SER A 91 11.42 14.09 -3.38
CA SER A 91 12.83 13.88 -3.76
C SER A 91 13.35 14.94 -4.74
N LEU A 92 12.47 15.51 -5.56
CA LEU A 92 12.80 16.61 -6.50
C LEU A 92 12.36 17.99 -6.00
N ASN A 93 11.76 18.08 -4.81
CA ASN A 93 11.12 19.29 -4.28
C ASN A 93 10.17 19.97 -5.29
N ASN A 94 9.36 19.18 -6.00
CA ASN A 94 8.47 19.64 -7.08
C ASN A 94 7.02 19.21 -6.82
N ILE A 95 6.26 20.12 -6.23
CA ILE A 95 4.85 19.90 -5.85
C ILE A 95 3.92 19.56 -7.02
N GLY A 96 4.30 19.86 -8.27
CA GLY A 96 3.52 19.52 -9.46
C GLY A 96 3.38 18.02 -9.72
N TYR A 97 4.16 17.17 -9.02
CA TYR A 97 3.90 15.74 -8.98
C TYR A 97 2.73 15.36 -8.07
N CYS A 98 2.46 16.10 -6.98
CA CYS A 98 1.28 15.86 -6.14
C CYS A 98 -0.03 16.04 -6.92
N ASP A 99 -0.05 16.89 -7.96
CA ASP A 99 -1.25 17.08 -8.77
C ASP A 99 -1.59 15.91 -9.69
N LYS A 100 -0.63 15.01 -9.94
CA LYS A 100 -0.80 13.78 -10.72
C LYS A 100 -1.30 12.60 -9.87
N ILE A 101 -1.46 12.79 -8.56
CA ILE A 101 -1.92 11.75 -7.63
C ILE A 101 -3.45 11.69 -7.65
N VAL A 102 -4.00 10.49 -7.86
CA VAL A 102 -5.44 10.25 -7.98
C VAL A 102 -6.09 10.02 -6.62
N ASP A 103 -5.45 9.21 -5.75
CA ASP A 103 -5.92 8.99 -4.39
C ASP A 103 -5.82 10.29 -3.56
N LYS A 104 -6.94 10.66 -2.92
CA LYS A 104 -7.05 11.95 -2.20
C LYS A 104 -6.21 11.98 -0.92
N ASP A 105 -6.07 10.85 -0.24
CA ASP A 105 -5.32 10.75 1.01
C ASP A 105 -3.80 10.74 0.75
N ILE A 106 -3.36 10.04 -0.30
CA ILE A 106 -1.98 10.12 -0.80
C ILE A 106 -1.67 11.52 -1.35
N LYS A 107 -2.61 12.18 -2.06
CA LYS A 107 -2.42 13.55 -2.55
C LYS A 107 -2.25 14.55 -1.41
N ASN A 108 -3.10 14.46 -0.38
CA ASN A 108 -2.98 15.29 0.82
C ASN A 108 -1.68 15.01 1.59
N ARG A 109 -1.24 13.74 1.67
CA ARG A 109 0.09 13.38 2.22
C ARG A 109 1.22 14.06 1.46
N CYS A 110 1.19 13.97 0.12
CA CYS A 110 2.20 14.57 -0.75
C CYS A 110 2.30 16.09 -0.57
N ILE A 111 1.16 16.79 -0.54
CA ILE A 111 1.14 18.23 -0.32
C ILE A 111 1.62 18.58 1.09
N GLY A 112 1.25 17.79 2.10
CA GLY A 112 1.73 17.93 3.47
C GLY A 112 3.26 17.82 3.57
N TYR A 113 3.86 16.83 2.88
CA TYR A 113 5.31 16.66 2.79
C TYR A 113 5.97 17.81 2.05
N ALA A 114 5.53 18.11 0.81
CA ALA A 114 6.13 19.14 -0.04
C ALA A 114 6.05 20.55 0.55
N LYS A 115 5.01 20.85 1.34
CA LYS A 115 4.84 22.15 2.02
C LYS A 115 5.27 22.17 3.49
N SER A 116 5.73 21.05 4.05
CA SER A 116 5.97 20.87 5.50
C SER A 116 4.79 21.38 6.36
N ASN A 117 3.56 21.00 6.02
CA ASN A 117 2.34 21.54 6.64
C ASN A 117 1.33 20.44 7.03
N SER A 118 1.17 20.22 8.34
CA SER A 118 0.32 19.20 8.95
C SER A 118 -1.19 19.49 8.88
N GLY A 119 -1.58 20.69 8.45
CA GLY A 119 -2.95 21.01 8.08
C GLY A 119 -3.45 20.11 6.94
N TYR A 120 -2.58 19.78 5.97
CA TYR A 120 -2.92 18.80 4.93
C TYR A 120 -2.98 17.37 5.47
N CYS A 121 -2.11 16.99 6.40
CA CYS A 121 -2.19 15.69 7.08
C CYS A 121 -3.51 15.54 7.87
N SER A 122 -4.04 16.64 8.42
CA SER A 122 -5.27 16.64 9.22
C SER A 122 -6.52 16.21 8.43
N THR A 123 -6.56 16.50 7.11
CA THR A 123 -7.71 16.23 6.24
C THR A 123 -7.74 14.81 5.67
N ILE A 124 -6.68 14.03 5.87
CA ILE A 124 -6.56 12.64 5.44
C ILE A 124 -7.56 11.76 6.21
N LYS A 125 -8.30 10.91 5.49
CA LYS A 125 -9.33 10.05 6.08
C LYS A 125 -8.77 8.75 6.65
N ASP A 126 -7.88 8.09 5.92
CA ASP A 126 -7.20 6.89 6.41
C ASP A 126 -6.31 7.23 7.60
N SER A 127 -6.56 6.56 8.73
CA SER A 127 -5.88 6.82 10.01
C SER A 127 -4.38 6.52 9.96
N ASN A 128 -3.94 5.53 9.19
CA ASN A 128 -2.52 5.17 9.07
C ASN A 128 -1.79 6.17 8.18
N ILE A 129 -2.38 6.52 7.03
CA ILE A 129 -1.82 7.55 6.13
C ILE A 129 -1.75 8.89 6.87
N LYS A 130 -2.78 9.25 7.63
CA LYS A 130 -2.81 10.47 8.46
C LYS A 130 -1.71 10.48 9.50
N ASN A 131 -1.60 9.43 10.31
CA ASN A 131 -0.59 9.33 11.36
C ASN A 131 0.84 9.28 10.78
N SER A 132 1.06 8.58 9.67
CA SER A 132 2.35 8.61 8.97
C SER A 132 2.66 9.99 8.38
N CYS A 133 1.65 10.71 7.89
CA CYS A 133 1.83 12.07 7.39
C CYS A 133 2.25 13.01 8.52
N MET A 134 1.53 12.97 9.65
CA MET A 134 1.85 13.74 10.85
C MET A 134 3.26 13.46 11.37
N GLY A 135 3.64 12.19 11.52
CA GLY A 135 4.96 11.82 12.01
C GLY A 135 6.10 12.36 11.15
N ALA A 136 5.94 12.34 9.83
CA ALA A 136 6.93 12.86 8.89
C ALA A 136 7.00 14.40 8.87
N VAL A 137 5.87 15.10 8.85
CA VAL A 137 5.84 16.58 8.82
C VAL A 137 6.31 17.17 10.15
N GLU A 138 5.83 16.65 11.27
CA GLU A 138 6.20 17.09 12.62
C GLU A 138 7.54 16.49 13.09
N LYS A 139 8.19 15.64 12.28
CA LYS A 139 9.42 14.90 12.59
C LYS A 139 9.35 14.15 13.93
N ASN A 140 8.17 13.59 14.23
CA ASN A 140 7.84 12.96 15.50
C ASN A 140 7.42 11.49 15.29
N PRO A 141 8.31 10.52 15.51
CA PRO A 141 8.00 9.10 15.33
C PRO A 141 6.92 8.56 16.28
N SER A 142 6.48 9.31 17.30
CA SER A 142 5.42 8.88 18.21
C SER A 142 4.08 8.65 17.51
N PHE A 143 3.79 9.38 16.42
CA PHE A 143 2.60 9.14 15.61
C PHE A 143 2.57 7.72 14.99
N CYS A 144 3.73 7.11 14.74
CA CYS A 144 3.83 5.75 14.21
C CYS A 144 3.36 4.66 15.20
N ASN A 145 3.17 5.00 16.47
CA ASN A 145 2.57 4.12 17.46
C ASN A 145 1.04 3.97 17.23
N ASN A 146 0.41 4.94 16.58
CA ASN A 146 -1.04 5.01 16.36
C ASN A 146 -1.51 4.32 15.06
N LEU A 147 -0.60 3.69 14.31
CA LEU A 147 -0.93 2.87 13.13
C LEU A 147 -1.68 1.60 13.56
N GLN A 148 -2.75 1.28 12.84
CA GLN A 148 -3.63 0.15 13.10
C GLN A 148 -3.46 -0.91 12.01
N LYS A 149 -3.70 -2.18 12.34
CA LYS A 149 -3.89 -3.21 11.30
C LYS A 149 -5.21 -2.93 10.56
N GLU A 150 -5.27 -3.22 9.27
CA GLU A 150 -6.52 -3.09 8.48
C GLU A 150 -7.71 -3.82 9.11
N SER A 151 -7.48 -4.98 9.71
CA SER A 151 -8.48 -5.76 10.47
C SER A 151 -9.10 -5.04 11.67
N ASN A 152 -8.45 -3.97 12.15
CA ASN A 152 -8.80 -3.26 13.38
C ASN A 152 -9.33 -1.85 13.12
N LYS A 153 -9.34 -1.37 11.87
CA LYS A 153 -9.91 -0.07 11.51
C LYS A 153 -11.42 -0.12 11.67
N THR A 154 -11.95 0.54 12.69
CA THR A 154 -13.39 0.69 12.90
C THR A 154 -13.99 1.50 11.74
N LYS A 155 -15.07 1.00 11.14
CA LYS A 155 -15.83 1.71 10.10
C LYS A 155 -16.67 2.85 10.67
#